data_AF-A0A1I8GUV0-F1
#
_entry.id   AF-A0A1I8GUV0-F1
#
_cell.length_a   1.000
_cell.length_b   1.000
_cell.length_c   1.000
_cell.angle_alpha   90.00
_cell.angle_beta   90.00
_cell.angle_gamma   90.00
#
_symmetry.space_group_name_H-M   'P 1'
#
loop_
_entity.id
_entity.type
_entity.pdbx_description
1 polymer ?
#
loop_
_entity_poly.entity_id
_entity_poly.type
_entity_poly.pdbx_seq_one_letter_code
_entity_poly.pdbx_strand_id
1 'polypeptide(L)'
;MEAETSTVESRKRKAASPSRQPPDGSNGDCPVEEESATCWEPSPDDVQLVLAASKGDVKTVRRLLAETGADPCYQDHRTGMSVLMAAAASGSADTVRCLLDNGAPWNAVDRQYHCAGEYATWNGHQAVVDLLLNHAAASELLLGALLSGERALGVTELQREYMRQRLTYCGGGDLLLDGEGYAVMMAWEQPLMERHASYICPRPGLRVLNVGFGMGIVDTELQKLGPASHTIVEAHPDVLARMRDQGWPDKPGVRIVSGRWQDVVADLGPFDGVFFDTYAEDDLDLHSFHAHLPRLLAPGGRYAFYNGMCPDNVFFHAVACEVVRLRLLRLGLRCTFRPLPVKVDDAKLWQGVRDRYWHFDTYYLPEVCRPEEEDSQSAAAPMDASSE
;
A
#
# COMPACT_ATOMS: atom_id res chain seq x y z
N MET A 1 8.26 -16.30 -26.39
CA MET A 1 8.20 -14.84 -26.20
C MET A 1 7.52 -14.64 -24.87
N GLU A 2 8.33 -14.63 -23.82
CA GLU A 2 7.87 -14.49 -22.44
C GLU A 2 7.40 -13.04 -22.26
N ALA A 3 6.12 -12.86 -22.00
CA ALA A 3 5.58 -11.57 -21.60
C ALA A 3 6.04 -11.33 -20.15
N GLU A 4 6.96 -10.38 -19.96
CA GLU A 4 7.24 -9.82 -18.64
C GLU A 4 5.98 -9.08 -18.16
N THR A 5 5.10 -9.80 -17.47
CA THR A 5 4.06 -9.20 -16.66
C THR A 5 4.74 -8.48 -15.49
N SER A 6 4.94 -7.18 -15.63
CA SER A 6 5.31 -6.28 -14.54
C SER A 6 4.19 -6.25 -13.50
N THR A 7 4.19 -7.21 -12.57
CA THR A 7 3.47 -7.09 -11.30
C THR A 7 3.97 -5.85 -10.58
N VAL A 8 3.07 -4.90 -10.32
CA VAL A 8 3.31 -3.78 -9.41
C VAL A 8 3.38 -4.37 -8.00
N GLU A 9 4.50 -4.98 -7.65
CA GLU A 9 4.82 -5.30 -6.26
C GLU A 9 5.09 -3.98 -5.54
N SER A 10 4.16 -3.56 -4.68
CA SER A 10 4.36 -2.54 -3.65
C SER A 10 5.37 -3.07 -2.61
N ARG A 11 6.66 -3.00 -2.96
CA ARG A 11 7.77 -3.33 -2.06
C ARG A 11 7.91 -2.24 -1.01
N LYS A 12 7.83 -2.53 0.30
CA LYS A 12 8.13 -1.56 1.39
C LYS A 12 9.60 -1.67 1.86
N ARG A 13 10.57 -1.51 0.95
CA ARG A 13 11.48 -0.36 1.17
C ARG A 13 10.56 0.82 0.97
N LYS A 14 10.36 1.77 1.89
CA LYS A 14 9.46 2.92 1.66
C LYS A 14 9.67 3.43 0.21
N ALA A 15 8.76 3.07 -0.70
CA ALA A 15 9.15 2.79 -2.09
C ALA A 15 9.46 4.09 -2.80
N ALA A 16 10.73 4.25 -3.15
CA ALA A 16 11.13 5.10 -4.24
C ALA A 16 10.53 4.58 -5.54
N SER A 17 9.84 5.46 -6.27
CA SER A 17 9.74 5.29 -7.72
C SER A 17 11.16 5.18 -8.29
N PRO A 18 11.42 4.34 -9.30
CA PRO A 18 12.75 4.23 -9.90
C PRO A 18 13.13 5.55 -10.58
N SER A 19 13.88 6.41 -9.90
CA SER A 19 14.55 7.57 -10.49
C SER A 19 15.77 7.09 -11.28
N ARG A 20 15.56 6.55 -12.49
CA ARG A 20 16.67 6.28 -13.41
C ARG A 20 17.04 7.55 -14.16
N GLN A 21 18.00 8.30 -13.62
CA GLN A 21 18.83 9.17 -14.46
C GLN A 21 19.67 8.27 -15.39
N PRO A 22 19.86 8.62 -16.67
CA PRO A 22 20.75 7.87 -17.55
C PRO A 22 22.20 8.00 -17.05
N PRO A 23 23.00 6.92 -17.08
CA PRO A 23 24.39 6.98 -16.67
C PRO A 23 25.20 7.86 -17.62
N ASP A 24 26.07 8.67 -17.01
CA ASP A 24 26.98 9.61 -17.66
C ASP A 24 27.98 8.87 -18.57
N GLY A 25 28.26 9.47 -19.73
CA GLY A 25 29.00 8.87 -20.82
C GLY A 25 30.47 8.65 -20.48
N SER A 26 30.95 7.43 -20.72
CA SER A 26 32.38 7.19 -20.92
C SER A 26 32.59 6.24 -22.11
N ASN A 27 33.42 6.72 -23.03
CA ASN A 27 33.65 6.20 -24.36
C ASN A 27 34.30 4.80 -24.37
N GLY A 28 33.71 3.89 -25.14
CA GLY A 28 34.34 2.68 -25.62
C GLY A 28 33.75 2.34 -27.00
N ASP A 29 34.54 2.57 -28.05
CA ASP A 29 34.18 2.31 -29.44
C ASP A 29 33.81 0.83 -29.64
N CYS A 30 32.51 0.57 -29.82
CA CYS A 30 31.97 -0.62 -30.47
C CYS A 30 31.20 -0.13 -31.72
N PRO A 31 31.28 -0.82 -32.86
CA PRO A 31 30.58 -0.39 -34.05
C PRO A 31 29.07 -0.47 -33.80
N VAL A 32 28.44 0.69 -33.63
CA VAL A 32 27.00 0.85 -33.67
C VAL A 32 26.55 0.58 -35.09
N GLU A 33 26.05 -0.63 -35.34
CA GLU A 33 25.10 -0.83 -36.41
C GLU A 33 23.91 0.08 -36.07
N GLU A 34 23.64 1.06 -36.93
CA GLU A 34 22.42 1.86 -36.88
C GLU A 34 21.23 0.90 -37.08
N GLU A 35 20.72 0.33 -35.99
CA GLU A 35 19.37 -0.20 -35.96
C GLU A 35 18.45 0.96 -36.29
N SER A 36 17.99 0.99 -37.54
CA SER A 36 16.95 1.90 -37.99
C SER A 36 15.81 1.82 -36.99
N ALA A 37 15.55 2.90 -36.28
CA ALA A 37 14.36 3.05 -35.46
C ALA A 37 13.15 2.90 -36.40
N THR A 38 12.64 1.68 -36.54
CA THR A 38 11.36 1.43 -37.18
C THR A 38 10.35 2.17 -36.33
N CYS A 39 9.89 3.31 -36.83
CA CYS A 39 8.79 4.07 -36.25
C CYS A 39 7.61 3.10 -36.17
N TRP A 40 7.31 2.62 -34.96
CA TRP A 40 6.15 1.77 -34.75
C TRP A 40 4.91 2.61 -35.07
N GLU A 41 4.21 2.27 -36.15
CA GLU A 41 2.97 2.92 -36.52
C GLU A 41 1.79 2.16 -35.88
N PRO A 42 0.89 2.85 -35.17
CA PRO A 42 -0.25 2.18 -34.55
C PRO A 42 -1.20 1.63 -35.62
N SER A 43 -1.80 0.47 -35.35
CA SER A 43 -2.80 -0.10 -36.26
C SER A 43 -3.96 0.88 -36.43
N PRO A 44 -4.53 1.02 -37.65
CA PRO A 44 -5.76 1.80 -37.84
C PRO A 44 -6.90 1.37 -36.92
N ASP A 45 -6.95 0.08 -36.58
CA ASP A 45 -7.97 -0.48 -35.68
C ASP A 45 -7.77 -0.03 -34.23
N ASP A 46 -6.52 0.05 -33.75
CA ASP A 46 -6.20 0.54 -32.41
C ASP A 46 -6.53 2.03 -32.27
N VAL A 47 -6.19 2.82 -33.29
CA VAL A 47 -6.54 4.25 -33.33
C VAL A 47 -8.06 4.43 -33.32
N GLN A 48 -8.80 3.62 -34.09
CA GLN A 48 -10.26 3.65 -34.06
C GLN A 48 -10.82 3.22 -32.71
N LEU A 49 -10.21 2.24 -32.05
CA LEU A 49 -10.63 1.77 -30.73
C LEU A 49 -10.49 2.88 -29.68
N VAL A 50 -9.35 3.59 -29.66
CA VAL A 50 -9.14 4.75 -28.77
C VAL A 50 -10.16 5.87 -29.04
N LEU A 51 -10.42 6.18 -30.32
CA LEU A 51 -11.40 7.19 -30.72
C LEU A 51 -12.84 6.80 -30.33
N ALA A 52 -13.21 5.53 -30.43
CA ALA A 52 -14.50 5.04 -29.98
C ALA A 52 -14.61 5.07 -28.45
N ALA A 53 -13.54 4.67 -27.76
CA ALA A 53 -13.45 4.67 -26.30
C ALA A 53 -13.60 6.08 -25.71
N SER A 54 -12.85 7.06 -26.24
CA SER A 54 -12.94 8.48 -25.83
C SER A 54 -14.31 9.13 -26.05
N LYS A 55 -15.13 8.58 -26.95
CA LYS A 55 -16.53 9.02 -27.17
C LYS A 55 -17.55 8.24 -26.34
N GLY A 56 -17.13 7.22 -25.61
CA GLY A 56 -18.02 6.31 -24.91
C GLY A 56 -18.88 5.44 -25.83
N ASP A 57 -18.50 5.25 -27.10
CA ASP A 57 -19.27 4.46 -28.06
C ASP A 57 -19.03 2.96 -27.87
N VAL A 58 -19.71 2.38 -26.88
CA VAL A 58 -19.60 0.96 -26.52
C VAL A 58 -19.95 0.02 -27.69
N LYS A 59 -20.82 0.44 -28.62
CA LYS A 59 -21.20 -0.40 -29.77
C LYS A 59 -20.03 -0.55 -30.73
N THR A 60 -19.38 0.56 -31.06
CA THR A 60 -18.19 0.54 -31.91
C THR A 60 -17.02 -0.16 -31.22
N VAL A 61 -16.80 0.09 -29.93
CA VAL A 61 -15.76 -0.62 -29.14
C VAL A 61 -15.98 -2.13 -29.17
N ARG A 62 -17.19 -2.61 -28.86
CA ARG A 62 -17.51 -4.04 -28.88
C ARG A 62 -17.30 -4.67 -30.25
N ARG A 63 -17.70 -3.96 -31.31
CA ARG A 63 -17.51 -4.42 -32.69
C ARG A 63 -16.04 -4.54 -33.05
N LEU A 64 -15.23 -3.52 -32.74
CA LEU A 64 -13.78 -3.54 -33.01
C LEU A 64 -13.09 -4.70 -32.28
N LEU A 65 -13.36 -4.86 -30.98
CA LEU A 65 -12.77 -5.96 -30.20
C LEU A 65 -13.17 -7.36 -30.67
N ALA A 66 -14.35 -7.52 -31.28
CA ALA A 66 -14.86 -8.81 -31.73
C ALA A 66 -14.50 -9.15 -33.18
N GLU A 67 -14.40 -8.15 -34.05
CA GLU A 67 -14.35 -8.34 -35.51
C GLU A 67 -13.02 -7.88 -36.13
N THR A 68 -12.17 -7.17 -35.39
CA THR A 68 -10.89 -6.66 -35.90
C THR A 68 -9.71 -7.09 -35.04
N GLY A 69 -8.49 -6.70 -35.43
CA GLY A 69 -7.27 -6.94 -34.66
C GLY A 69 -6.98 -5.88 -33.60
N ALA A 70 -8.00 -5.11 -33.17
CA ALA A 70 -7.83 -4.03 -32.21
C ALA A 70 -7.40 -4.59 -30.83
N ASP A 71 -6.33 -4.04 -30.28
CA ASP A 71 -5.79 -4.48 -28.99
C ASP A 71 -6.41 -3.66 -27.83
N PRO A 72 -7.20 -4.28 -26.92
CA PRO A 72 -7.71 -3.60 -25.73
C PRO A 72 -6.59 -3.10 -24.78
N CYS A 73 -5.38 -3.66 -24.89
CA CYS A 73 -4.19 -3.28 -24.13
C CYS A 73 -3.38 -2.16 -24.80
N TYR A 74 -3.80 -1.66 -25.96
CA TYR A 74 -3.07 -0.63 -26.69
C TYR A 74 -2.81 0.62 -25.82
N GLN A 75 -1.57 1.10 -25.89
CA GLN A 75 -1.15 2.39 -25.35
C GLN A 75 -0.48 3.23 -26.43
N ASP A 76 -0.88 4.49 -26.52
CA ASP A 76 -0.26 5.43 -27.46
C ASP A 76 1.24 5.60 -27.15
N HIS A 77 2.08 5.31 -28.13
CA HIS A 77 3.53 5.34 -27.96
C HIS A 77 4.11 6.73 -27.71
N ARG A 78 3.36 7.84 -27.80
CA ARG A 78 3.87 9.20 -27.51
C ARG A 78 3.43 9.74 -26.16
N THR A 79 2.22 9.43 -25.74
CA THR A 79 1.59 9.93 -24.51
C THR A 79 1.52 8.86 -23.42
N GLY A 80 1.48 7.59 -23.80
CA GLY A 80 1.21 6.47 -22.89
C GLY A 80 -0.29 6.28 -22.61
N MET A 81 -1.16 7.08 -23.23
CA MET A 81 -2.61 6.99 -23.06
C MET A 81 -3.11 5.61 -23.48
N SER A 82 -3.72 4.87 -22.55
CA SER A 82 -4.35 3.59 -22.85
C SER A 82 -5.79 3.74 -23.35
N VAL A 83 -6.31 2.71 -24.03
CA VAL A 83 -7.72 2.65 -24.41
C VAL A 83 -8.64 2.81 -23.19
N LEU A 84 -8.27 2.20 -22.06
CA LEU A 84 -9.04 2.26 -20.82
C LEU A 84 -9.03 3.65 -20.19
N MET A 85 -7.90 4.39 -20.24
CA MET A 85 -7.84 5.78 -19.79
C MET A 85 -8.74 6.69 -20.63
N ALA A 86 -8.73 6.51 -21.95
CA ALA A 86 -9.62 7.25 -22.85
C ALA A 86 -11.10 6.97 -22.57
N ALA A 87 -11.46 5.70 -22.33
CA ALA A 87 -12.81 5.32 -21.91
C ALA A 87 -13.19 5.92 -20.55
N ALA A 88 -12.27 5.89 -19.59
CA ALA A 88 -12.49 6.40 -18.24
C ALA A 88 -12.72 7.92 -18.23
N ALA A 89 -11.95 8.67 -19.03
CA ALA A 89 -12.14 10.10 -19.23
C ALA A 89 -13.50 10.46 -19.89
N SER A 90 -14.10 9.55 -20.65
CA SER A 90 -15.43 9.75 -21.27
C SER A 90 -16.60 9.57 -20.28
N GLY A 91 -16.38 8.88 -19.16
CA GLY A 91 -17.41 8.55 -18.18
C GLY A 91 -18.33 7.39 -18.56
N SER A 92 -18.09 6.71 -19.70
CA SER A 92 -18.91 5.57 -20.13
C SER A 92 -18.55 4.28 -19.37
N ALA A 93 -19.32 3.98 -18.32
CA ALA A 93 -19.17 2.75 -17.54
C ALA A 93 -19.32 1.47 -18.39
N ASP A 94 -20.19 1.49 -19.41
CA ASP A 94 -20.37 0.35 -20.31
C ASP A 94 -19.15 0.10 -21.19
N THR A 95 -18.52 1.17 -21.68
CA THR A 95 -17.28 1.07 -22.46
C THR A 95 -16.13 0.57 -21.58
N VAL A 96 -15.99 1.11 -20.36
CA VAL A 96 -14.97 0.68 -19.41
C VAL A 96 -15.15 -0.80 -19.06
N ARG A 97 -16.37 -1.25 -18.75
CA ARG A 97 -16.66 -2.67 -18.50
C ARG A 97 -16.28 -3.55 -19.69
N CYS A 98 -16.68 -3.14 -20.90
CA CYS A 98 -16.35 -3.89 -22.11
C CYS A 98 -14.85 -4.06 -22.30
N LEU A 99 -14.04 -3.03 -22.01
CA LEU A 99 -12.59 -3.11 -22.14
C LEU A 99 -11.96 -4.01 -21.07
N LEU A 100 -12.39 -3.89 -19.81
CA LEU A 100 -11.92 -4.75 -18.72
C LEU A 100 -12.27 -6.23 -18.96
N ASP A 101 -13.48 -6.52 -19.44
CA ASP A 101 -13.91 -7.88 -19.79
C ASP A 101 -13.08 -8.50 -20.93
N ASN A 102 -12.42 -7.66 -21.75
CA ASN A 102 -11.51 -8.07 -22.81
C ASN A 102 -10.02 -7.95 -22.42
N GLY A 103 -9.72 -7.80 -21.12
CA GLY A 103 -8.35 -7.88 -20.60
C GLY A 103 -7.57 -6.57 -20.61
N ALA A 104 -8.22 -5.41 -20.83
CA ALA A 104 -7.53 -4.14 -20.72
C ALA A 104 -6.96 -3.95 -19.29
N PRO A 105 -5.66 -3.60 -19.15
CA PRO A 105 -5.02 -3.51 -17.84
C PRO A 105 -5.53 -2.29 -17.06
N TRP A 106 -6.13 -2.53 -15.89
CA TRP A 106 -6.61 -1.47 -15.01
C TRP A 106 -5.48 -0.63 -14.40
N ASN A 107 -4.28 -1.20 -14.28
CA ASN A 107 -3.10 -0.62 -13.66
C ASN A 107 -2.11 0.01 -14.67
N ALA A 108 -2.47 0.10 -15.96
CA ALA A 108 -1.65 0.83 -16.92
C ALA A 108 -1.58 2.32 -16.55
N VAL A 109 -0.42 2.92 -16.79
CA VAL A 109 -0.15 4.35 -16.58
C VAL A 109 0.35 5.03 -17.84
N ASP A 110 0.02 6.31 -17.99
CA ASP A 110 0.57 7.16 -19.06
C ASP A 110 2.00 7.63 -18.71
N ARG A 111 2.61 8.46 -19.58
CA ARG A 111 3.95 9.00 -19.34
C ARG A 111 4.05 9.99 -18.18
N GLN A 112 2.92 10.43 -17.67
CA GLN A 112 2.82 11.26 -16.47
C GLN A 112 2.46 10.43 -15.23
N TYR A 113 2.48 9.09 -15.34
CA TYR A 113 2.14 8.12 -14.29
C TYR A 113 0.67 8.15 -13.85
N HIS A 114 -0.22 8.66 -14.70
CA HIS A 114 -1.66 8.66 -14.40
C HIS A 114 -2.35 7.42 -14.95
N CYS A 115 -3.25 6.85 -14.15
CA CYS A 115 -4.03 5.65 -14.50
C CYS A 115 -5.48 5.99 -14.89
N ALA A 116 -6.21 5.01 -15.43
CA ALA A 116 -7.61 5.20 -15.82
C ALA A 116 -8.52 5.70 -14.67
N GLY A 117 -8.26 5.27 -13.43
CA GLY A 117 -9.01 5.71 -12.26
C GLY A 117 -8.85 7.20 -11.95
N GLU A 118 -7.66 7.78 -12.19
CA GLU A 118 -7.42 9.21 -12.00
C GLU A 118 -8.13 10.05 -13.06
N TYR A 119 -8.09 9.61 -14.33
CA TYR A 119 -8.87 10.24 -15.39
C TYR A 119 -10.38 10.25 -15.09
N ALA A 120 -10.94 9.15 -14.57
CA ALA A 120 -12.34 9.11 -14.14
C ALA A 120 -12.61 10.09 -12.98
N THR A 121 -11.69 10.16 -12.02
CA THR A 121 -11.82 11.00 -10.82
C THR A 121 -11.79 12.49 -11.17
N TRP A 122 -10.84 12.95 -11.98
CA TRP A 122 -10.74 14.36 -12.38
C TRP A 122 -11.94 14.85 -13.18
N ASN A 123 -12.59 13.96 -13.93
CA ASN A 123 -13.80 14.28 -14.70
C ASN A 123 -15.10 14.05 -13.91
N GLY A 124 -15.02 13.65 -12.64
CA GLY A 124 -16.18 13.47 -11.76
C GLY A 124 -17.03 12.24 -12.08
N HIS A 125 -16.47 11.23 -12.73
CA HIS A 125 -17.20 10.03 -13.17
C HIS A 125 -17.22 8.94 -12.10
N GLN A 126 -17.93 9.18 -10.99
CA GLN A 126 -17.95 8.28 -9.84
C GLN A 126 -18.32 6.83 -10.19
N ALA A 127 -19.31 6.61 -11.06
CA ALA A 127 -19.71 5.26 -11.47
C ALA A 127 -18.57 4.48 -12.16
N VAL A 128 -17.68 5.19 -12.87
CA VAL A 128 -16.49 4.58 -13.48
C VAL A 128 -15.40 4.33 -12.43
N VAL A 129 -15.21 5.26 -11.48
CA VAL A 129 -14.28 5.07 -10.35
C VAL A 129 -14.66 3.83 -9.56
N ASP A 130 -15.92 3.68 -9.18
CA ASP A 130 -16.41 2.53 -8.42
C ASP A 130 -16.21 1.22 -9.20
N LEU A 131 -16.48 1.24 -10.51
CA LEU A 131 -16.31 0.07 -11.37
C LEU A 131 -14.83 -0.35 -11.47
N LEU A 132 -13.93 0.61 -11.71
CA LEU A 132 -12.48 0.35 -11.77
C LEU A 132 -11.95 -0.14 -10.42
N LEU A 133 -12.34 0.49 -9.30
CA LEU A 133 -11.90 0.12 -7.96
C LEU A 133 -12.33 -1.32 -7.61
N ASN A 134 -13.59 -1.67 -7.90
CA ASN A 134 -14.10 -3.02 -7.67
C ASN A 134 -13.37 -4.06 -8.52
N HIS A 135 -13.13 -3.77 -9.81
CA HIS A 135 -12.40 -4.67 -10.70
C HIS A 135 -10.94 -4.85 -10.26
N ALA A 136 -10.28 -3.77 -9.88
CA ALA A 136 -8.90 -3.78 -9.41
C ALA A 136 -8.76 -4.55 -8.09
N ALA A 137 -9.61 -4.27 -7.10
CA ALA A 137 -9.59 -4.99 -5.82
C ALA A 137 -9.88 -6.50 -6.00
N ALA A 138 -10.82 -6.86 -6.88
CA ALA A 138 -11.08 -8.26 -7.20
C ALA A 138 -9.85 -8.94 -7.86
N SER A 139 -9.22 -8.27 -8.83
CA SER A 139 -8.00 -8.74 -9.48
C SER A 139 -6.86 -8.98 -8.49
N GLU A 140 -6.60 -8.01 -7.61
CA GLU A 140 -5.55 -8.11 -6.57
C GLU A 140 -5.82 -9.20 -5.54
N LEU A 141 -7.09 -9.42 -5.17
CA LEU A 141 -7.46 -10.52 -4.28
C LEU A 141 -7.25 -11.89 -4.94
N LEU A 142 -7.57 -12.03 -6.23
CA LEU A 142 -7.35 -13.26 -6.98
C LEU A 142 -5.85 -13.54 -7.16
N LEU A 143 -5.07 -12.52 -7.56
CA LEU A 143 -3.63 -12.63 -7.71
C LEU A 143 -2.97 -12.99 -6.37
N GLY A 144 -3.34 -12.32 -5.28
CA GLY A 144 -2.85 -12.63 -3.95
C GLY A 144 -3.17 -14.07 -3.52
N ALA A 145 -4.36 -14.58 -3.86
CA ALA A 145 -4.71 -15.97 -3.57
C ALA A 145 -3.84 -16.98 -4.36
N LEU A 146 -3.54 -16.69 -5.63
CA LEU A 146 -2.66 -17.52 -6.46
C LEU A 146 -1.22 -17.54 -5.92
N LEU A 147 -0.67 -16.36 -5.59
CA LEU A 147 0.71 -16.21 -5.12
C LEU A 147 0.91 -16.71 -3.68
N SER A 148 -0.14 -16.72 -2.85
CA SER A 148 -0.06 -17.19 -1.47
C SER A 148 0.36 -18.66 -1.33
N GLY A 149 0.18 -19.48 -2.37
CA GLY A 149 0.66 -20.86 -2.41
C GLY A 149 2.17 -21.00 -2.65
N GLU A 150 2.85 -19.97 -3.17
CA GLU A 150 4.25 -20.03 -3.61
C GLU A 150 5.22 -19.40 -2.61
N ARG A 151 4.76 -18.44 -1.79
CA ARG A 151 5.59 -17.78 -0.77
C ARG A 151 5.54 -18.54 0.55
N ALA A 152 6.31 -19.64 0.62
CA ALA A 152 6.64 -20.25 1.90
C ALA A 152 7.38 -19.22 2.78
N LEU A 153 6.84 -18.98 3.98
CA LEU A 153 7.39 -18.18 5.08
C LEU A 153 8.93 -18.24 5.13
N GLY A 154 9.58 -17.22 4.57
CA GLY A 154 11.03 -17.17 4.44
C GLY A 154 11.51 -15.73 4.53
N VAL A 155 12.68 -15.53 5.15
CA VAL A 155 13.28 -14.20 5.29
C VAL A 155 13.54 -13.63 3.91
N THR A 156 12.87 -12.54 3.57
CA THR A 156 13.13 -11.83 2.30
C THR A 156 14.60 -11.40 2.29
N GLU A 157 15.22 -11.39 1.11
CA GLU A 157 16.60 -10.86 0.98
C GLU A 157 16.67 -9.43 1.53
N LEU A 158 15.58 -8.69 1.33
CA LEU A 158 15.38 -7.34 1.82
C LEU A 158 15.54 -7.22 3.35
N GLN A 159 14.84 -8.04 4.13
CA GLN A 159 14.99 -8.04 5.59
C GLN A 159 16.40 -8.46 6.02
N ARG A 160 16.99 -9.46 5.33
CA ARG A 160 18.35 -9.93 5.62
C ARG A 160 19.40 -8.85 5.38
N GLU A 161 19.20 -8.02 4.37
CA GLU A 161 20.05 -6.88 4.09
C GLU A 161 19.84 -5.78 5.13
N TYR A 162 18.60 -5.38 5.39
CA TYR A 162 18.25 -4.36 6.38
C TYR A 162 18.86 -4.66 7.76
N MET A 163 18.75 -5.90 8.26
CA MET A 163 19.28 -6.29 9.58
C MET A 163 20.82 -6.21 9.70
N ARG A 164 21.54 -6.12 8.57
CA ARG A 164 23.00 -5.98 8.53
C ARG A 164 23.46 -4.55 8.31
N GLN A 165 22.55 -3.67 7.92
CA GLN A 165 22.87 -2.27 7.67
C GLN A 165 23.05 -1.53 9.00
N ARG A 166 23.84 -0.45 8.93
CA ARG A 166 23.95 0.50 10.03
C ARG A 166 22.90 1.60 9.83
N LEU A 167 22.08 1.84 10.85
CA LEU A 167 21.14 2.95 10.81
C LEU A 167 21.79 4.23 11.31
N THR A 168 21.39 5.35 10.70
CA THR A 168 21.92 6.67 11.04
C THR A 168 20.79 7.58 11.47
N TYR A 169 20.91 8.14 12.68
CA TYR A 169 20.01 9.18 13.16
C TYR A 169 20.61 10.55 12.84
N CYS A 170 19.87 11.33 12.07
CA CYS A 170 20.25 12.65 11.56
C CYS A 170 19.41 13.75 12.20
N GLY A 171 19.85 15.00 12.06
CA GLY A 171 19.05 16.18 12.44
C GLY A 171 18.60 16.20 13.89
N GLY A 172 19.47 15.86 14.85
CA GLY A 172 19.08 15.80 16.27
C GLY A 172 18.19 14.60 16.64
N GLY A 173 18.00 13.66 15.72
CA GLY A 173 17.12 12.51 15.91
C GLY A 173 15.75 12.67 15.26
N ASP A 174 15.60 13.59 14.31
CA ASP A 174 14.37 13.85 13.54
C ASP A 174 14.26 13.01 12.25
N LEU A 175 15.35 12.35 11.84
CA LEU A 175 15.41 11.51 10.66
C LEU A 175 16.20 10.24 10.98
N LEU A 176 15.64 9.07 10.69
CA LEU A 176 16.32 7.78 10.74
C LEU A 176 16.52 7.26 9.32
N LEU A 177 17.77 7.01 8.93
CA LEU A 177 18.16 6.49 7.63
C LEU A 177 18.69 5.06 7.75
N ASP A 178 18.45 4.26 6.71
CA ASP A 178 19.12 2.98 6.50
C ASP A 178 20.51 3.17 5.85
N GLY A 179 21.21 2.06 5.61
CA GLY A 179 22.57 2.07 5.07
C GLY A 179 22.68 2.61 3.63
N GLU A 180 21.55 2.72 2.93
CA GLU A 180 21.46 3.20 1.56
C GLU A 180 20.91 4.64 1.46
N GLY A 181 20.57 5.25 2.60
CA GLY A 181 20.03 6.61 2.68
C GLY A 181 18.52 6.69 2.47
N TYR A 182 17.80 5.57 2.50
CA TYR A 182 16.34 5.60 2.57
C TYR A 182 15.88 5.95 3.98
N ALA A 183 14.82 6.74 4.07
CA ALA A 183 14.22 7.05 5.35
C ALA A 183 13.49 5.83 5.90
N VAL A 184 13.91 5.38 7.09
CA VAL A 184 13.19 4.41 7.90
C VAL A 184 12.02 5.11 8.60
N MET A 185 12.29 6.25 9.23
CA MET A 185 11.29 7.02 9.99
C MET A 185 11.65 8.51 9.98
N MET A 186 10.64 9.39 10.01
CA MET A 186 10.83 10.85 10.04
C MET A 186 9.91 11.56 11.05
N ALA A 187 10.38 12.68 11.60
CA ALA A 187 9.64 13.47 12.58
C ALA A 187 8.33 14.10 12.05
N TRP A 188 8.21 14.35 10.73
CA TRP A 188 6.97 14.90 10.16
C TRP A 188 5.77 13.97 10.36
N GLU A 189 6.02 12.67 10.56
CA GLU A 189 4.99 11.65 10.80
C GLU A 189 4.38 11.77 12.22
N GLN A 190 4.93 12.61 13.10
CA GLN A 190 4.49 12.74 14.50
C GLN A 190 2.97 12.98 14.66
N PRO A 191 2.32 13.92 13.93
CA PRO A 191 0.88 14.10 14.05
C PRO A 191 0.08 12.86 13.63
N LEU A 192 0.61 12.02 12.73
CA LEU A 192 -0.02 10.76 12.35
C LEU A 192 0.14 9.72 13.47
N MET A 193 1.35 9.61 14.04
CA MET A 193 1.64 8.70 15.15
C MET A 193 0.81 9.01 16.40
N GLU A 194 0.56 10.29 16.69
CA GLU A 194 -0.35 10.72 17.77
C GLU A 194 -1.78 10.22 17.54
N ARG A 195 -2.27 10.29 16.29
CA ARG A 195 -3.61 9.81 15.92
C ARG A 195 -3.72 8.30 16.00
N HIS A 196 -2.69 7.58 15.54
CA HIS A 196 -2.59 6.13 15.70
C HIS A 196 -2.62 5.72 17.18
N ALA A 197 -1.75 6.32 18.00
CA ALA A 197 -1.69 6.06 19.45
C ALA A 197 -3.03 6.32 20.14
N SER A 198 -3.66 7.47 19.85
CA SER A 198 -4.96 7.84 20.41
C SER A 198 -6.09 6.90 19.97
N TYR A 199 -6.03 6.39 18.73
CA TYR A 199 -7.02 5.44 18.24
C TYR A 199 -6.92 4.11 18.98
N ILE A 200 -5.71 3.54 19.12
CA ILE A 200 -5.51 2.23 19.74
C ILE A 200 -5.51 2.26 21.28
N CYS A 201 -5.25 3.42 21.89
CA CYS A 201 -5.27 3.64 23.33
C CYS A 201 -6.21 4.80 23.71
N PRO A 202 -7.53 4.70 23.47
CA PRO A 202 -8.47 5.81 23.66
C PRO A 202 -8.70 6.21 25.12
N ARG A 203 -8.25 5.37 26.06
CA ARG A 203 -8.32 5.61 27.50
C ARG A 203 -7.12 4.97 28.20
N PRO A 204 -6.75 5.47 29.40
CA PRO A 204 -5.70 4.85 30.20
C PRO A 204 -6.02 3.42 30.61
N GLY A 205 -4.98 2.69 31.02
CA GLY A 205 -5.09 1.35 31.59
C GLY A 205 -5.26 0.22 30.57
N LEU A 206 -5.08 0.49 29.27
CA LEU A 206 -5.16 -0.52 28.21
C LEU A 206 -3.83 -1.25 28.03
N ARG A 207 -3.88 -2.49 27.56
CA ARG A 207 -2.70 -3.26 27.15
C ARG A 207 -2.44 -3.00 25.68
N VAL A 208 -1.34 -2.36 25.37
CA VAL A 208 -0.99 -1.98 24.00
C VAL A 208 0.25 -2.71 23.53
N LEU A 209 0.27 -3.04 22.24
CA LEU A 209 1.41 -3.60 21.52
C LEU A 209 1.79 -2.64 20.40
N ASN A 210 3.08 -2.30 20.31
CA ASN A 210 3.69 -1.73 19.13
C ASN A 210 4.63 -2.76 18.48
N VAL A 211 4.61 -2.85 17.15
CA VAL A 211 5.51 -3.69 16.34
C VAL A 211 6.29 -2.79 15.39
N GLY A 212 7.58 -2.62 15.67
CA GLY A 212 8.46 -1.65 15.02
C GLY A 212 8.58 -0.36 15.86
N PHE A 213 9.74 -0.14 16.48
CA PHE A 213 9.98 1.02 17.33
C PHE A 213 10.49 2.22 16.52
N GLY A 214 11.44 2.00 15.61
CA GLY A 214 12.02 3.04 14.77
C GLY A 214 12.64 4.20 15.57
N MET A 215 11.94 5.33 15.62
CA MET A 215 12.34 6.53 16.40
C MET A 215 11.61 6.66 17.75
N GLY A 216 10.68 5.76 18.08
CA GLY A 216 9.91 5.79 19.31
C GLY A 216 8.82 6.86 19.36
N ILE A 217 8.39 7.37 18.19
CA ILE A 217 7.43 8.47 18.10
C ILE A 217 6.05 8.01 18.61
N VAL A 218 5.50 6.94 18.04
CA VAL A 218 4.23 6.36 18.48
C VAL A 218 4.31 5.87 19.94
N ASP A 219 5.43 5.27 20.32
CA ASP A 219 5.65 4.76 21.68
C ASP A 219 5.64 5.89 22.71
N THR A 220 6.20 7.05 22.35
CA THR A 220 6.20 8.24 23.19
C THR A 220 4.79 8.77 23.38
N GLU A 221 3.99 8.82 22.31
CA GLU A 221 2.58 9.22 22.40
C GLU A 221 1.75 8.21 23.21
N LEU A 222 1.97 6.90 23.02
CA LEU A 222 1.33 5.86 23.83
C LEU A 222 1.62 6.02 25.32
N GLN A 223 2.87 6.29 25.70
CA GLN A 223 3.23 6.51 27.11
C GLN A 223 2.50 7.70 27.75
N LYS A 224 2.20 8.76 26.99
CA LYS A 224 1.39 9.90 27.49
C LYS A 224 -0.05 9.51 27.79
N LEU A 225 -0.58 8.50 27.10
CA LEU A 225 -1.97 8.01 27.25
C LEU A 225 -2.14 7.05 28.45
N GLY A 226 -1.05 6.66 29.12
CA GLY A 226 -1.06 5.87 30.34
C GLY A 226 -1.60 4.44 30.20
N PRO A 227 -1.08 3.61 29.27
CA PRO A 227 -1.46 2.20 29.18
C PRO A 227 -1.06 1.43 30.45
N ALA A 228 -1.79 0.35 30.75
CA ALA A 228 -1.42 -0.56 31.84
C ALA A 228 -0.17 -1.39 31.50
N SER A 229 -0.02 -1.75 30.23
CA SER A 229 1.19 -2.39 29.71
C SER A 229 1.46 -1.92 28.29
N HIS A 230 2.74 -1.73 27.96
CA HIS A 230 3.20 -1.29 26.66
C HIS A 230 4.26 -2.27 26.15
N THR A 231 3.85 -3.23 25.33
CA THR A 231 4.77 -4.19 24.71
C THR A 231 5.30 -3.61 23.41
N ILE A 232 6.61 -3.66 23.19
CA ILE A 232 7.27 -3.16 21.99
C ILE A 232 8.09 -4.29 21.38
N VAL A 233 7.78 -4.68 20.15
CA VAL A 233 8.58 -5.63 19.37
C VAL A 233 9.55 -4.85 18.49
N GLU A 234 10.85 -5.12 18.64
CA GLU A 234 11.90 -4.47 17.84
C GLU A 234 13.02 -5.48 17.51
N ALA A 235 13.47 -5.46 16.26
CA ALA A 235 14.40 -6.44 15.71
C ALA A 235 15.79 -5.86 15.46
N HIS A 236 15.88 -4.58 15.06
CA HIS A 236 17.11 -4.00 14.57
C HIS A 236 18.08 -3.65 15.71
N PRO A 237 19.34 -4.13 15.68
CA PRO A 237 20.29 -3.97 16.78
C PRO A 237 20.59 -2.51 17.13
N ASP A 238 20.74 -1.63 16.14
CA ASP A 238 20.99 -0.19 16.37
C ASP A 238 19.81 0.51 17.06
N VAL A 239 18.57 0.12 16.72
CA VAL A 239 17.36 0.66 17.35
C VAL A 239 17.27 0.18 18.80
N LEU A 240 17.52 -1.11 19.04
CA LEU A 240 17.56 -1.69 20.39
C LEU A 240 18.65 -1.04 21.26
N ALA A 241 19.81 -0.74 20.71
CA ALA A 241 20.88 -0.02 21.42
C ALA A 241 20.41 1.38 21.83
N ARG A 242 19.82 2.15 20.90
CA ARG A 242 19.27 3.47 21.19
C ARG A 242 18.14 3.42 22.23
N MET A 243 17.27 2.42 22.17
CA MET A 243 16.21 2.24 23.17
C MET A 243 16.80 2.11 24.58
N ARG A 244 17.88 1.34 24.74
CA ARG A 244 18.60 1.21 26.03
C ARG A 244 19.21 2.54 26.47
N ASP A 245 19.88 3.25 25.55
CA ASP A 245 20.50 4.55 25.85
C ASP A 245 19.48 5.61 26.28
N GLN A 246 18.25 5.52 25.78
CA GLN A 246 17.14 6.40 26.13
C GLN A 246 16.33 5.93 27.35
N GLY A 247 16.72 4.83 27.99
CA GLY A 247 16.05 4.30 29.18
C GLY A 247 14.66 3.72 28.94
N TRP A 248 14.34 3.28 27.71
CA TRP A 248 13.07 2.60 27.41
C TRP A 248 12.79 1.35 28.24
N PRO A 249 13.78 0.46 28.50
CA PRO A 249 13.55 -0.72 29.32
C PRO A 249 13.04 -0.40 30.73
N ASP A 250 13.35 0.78 31.26
CA ASP A 250 13.01 1.19 32.64
C ASP A 250 11.70 2.00 32.72
N LYS A 251 11.05 2.28 31.58
CA LYS A 251 9.80 3.06 31.56
C LYS A 251 8.63 2.25 32.15
N PRO A 252 7.68 2.91 32.85
CA PRO A 252 6.55 2.24 33.47
C PRO A 252 5.73 1.40 32.48
N GLY A 253 5.51 0.14 32.81
CA GLY A 253 4.70 -0.79 32.01
C GLY A 253 5.31 -1.20 30.67
N VAL A 254 6.53 -0.74 30.33
CA VAL A 254 7.18 -1.09 29.07
C VAL A 254 7.80 -2.48 29.15
N ARG A 255 7.54 -3.30 28.12
CA ARG A 255 8.19 -4.59 27.89
C ARG A 255 8.74 -4.64 26.47
N ILE A 256 10.06 -4.74 26.34
CA ILE A 256 10.72 -4.89 25.04
C ILE A 256 10.83 -6.38 24.72
N VAL A 257 10.35 -6.76 23.54
CA VAL A 257 10.50 -8.09 22.95
C VAL A 257 11.45 -7.96 21.78
N SER A 258 12.72 -8.35 22.00
CA SER A 258 13.76 -8.30 20.98
C SER A 258 13.56 -9.45 19.99
N GLY A 259 13.50 -9.13 18.70
CA GLY A 259 13.38 -10.11 17.63
C GLY A 259 12.43 -9.66 16.53
N ARG A 260 12.44 -10.40 15.43
CA ARG A 260 11.52 -10.15 14.32
C ARG A 260 10.11 -10.52 14.73
N TRP A 261 9.12 -9.77 14.27
CA TRP A 261 7.73 -10.04 14.63
C TRP A 261 7.28 -11.43 14.18
N GLN A 262 7.79 -11.91 13.04
CA GLN A 262 7.54 -13.23 12.48
C GLN A 262 7.89 -14.35 13.47
N ASP A 263 8.92 -14.13 14.30
CA ASP A 263 9.42 -15.13 15.25
C ASP A 263 8.73 -15.06 16.61
N VAL A 264 8.20 -13.88 16.99
CA VAL A 264 7.79 -13.62 18.38
C VAL A 264 6.29 -13.36 18.54
N VAL A 265 5.60 -12.84 17.52
CA VAL A 265 4.20 -12.38 17.67
C VAL A 265 3.25 -13.54 17.99
N ALA A 266 3.60 -14.75 17.55
CA ALA A 266 2.85 -15.99 17.76
C ALA A 266 2.66 -16.36 19.25
N ASP A 267 3.46 -15.80 20.16
CA ASP A 267 3.40 -16.04 21.60
C ASP A 267 2.85 -14.84 22.40
N LEU A 268 2.50 -13.75 21.73
CA LEU A 268 1.99 -12.53 22.35
C LEU A 268 0.45 -12.46 22.32
N GLY A 269 -0.11 -11.57 23.16
CA GLY A 269 -1.53 -11.23 23.19
C GLY A 269 -2.34 -11.95 24.27
N PRO A 270 -3.64 -11.61 24.39
CA PRO A 270 -4.34 -10.58 23.62
C PRO A 270 -4.06 -9.15 24.14
N PHE A 271 -4.16 -8.16 23.26
CA PHE A 271 -4.01 -6.72 23.53
C PHE A 271 -5.29 -5.96 23.21
N ASP A 272 -5.51 -4.85 23.91
CA ASP A 272 -6.64 -3.97 23.68
C ASP A 272 -6.35 -2.98 22.54
N GLY A 273 -5.07 -2.68 22.29
CA GLY A 273 -4.58 -1.86 21.18
C GLY A 273 -3.34 -2.48 20.53
N VAL A 274 -3.29 -2.52 19.20
CA VAL A 274 -2.12 -2.98 18.43
C VAL A 274 -1.76 -1.95 17.36
N PHE A 275 -0.49 -1.57 17.29
CA PHE A 275 0.07 -0.76 16.21
C PHE A 275 1.16 -1.55 15.47
N PHE A 276 1.19 -1.40 14.14
CA PHE A 276 2.17 -2.06 13.28
C PHE A 276 2.79 -1.05 12.29
N ASP A 277 4.09 -0.80 12.44
CA ASP A 277 4.87 0.13 11.61
C ASP A 277 6.31 -0.37 11.51
N THR A 278 6.51 -1.32 10.62
CA THR A 278 7.79 -1.98 10.36
C THR A 278 8.45 -1.42 9.09
N TYR A 279 9.73 -1.77 8.89
CA TYR A 279 10.51 -1.36 7.73
C TYR A 279 11.13 -2.57 7.02
N ALA A 280 11.39 -2.43 5.72
CA ALA A 280 11.98 -3.48 4.86
C ALA A 280 11.08 -4.71 4.68
N GLU A 281 9.77 -4.47 4.51
CA GLU A 281 8.72 -5.49 4.35
C GLU A 281 7.89 -5.21 3.10
N ASP A 282 6.84 -5.96 2.78
CA ASP A 282 5.92 -5.64 1.68
C ASP A 282 4.45 -5.86 2.08
N ASP A 283 3.53 -5.72 1.12
CA ASP A 283 2.10 -5.90 1.38
C ASP A 283 1.72 -7.35 1.72
N LEU A 284 2.54 -8.32 1.32
CA LEU A 284 2.36 -9.72 1.72
C LEU A 284 2.83 -9.96 3.16
N ASP A 285 3.88 -9.26 3.62
CA ASP A 285 4.26 -9.26 5.04
C ASP A 285 3.16 -8.65 5.90
N LEU A 286 2.58 -7.51 5.48
CA LEU A 286 1.44 -6.91 6.18
C LEU A 286 0.25 -7.87 6.25
N HIS A 287 -0.06 -8.54 5.12
CA HIS A 287 -1.12 -9.55 5.08
C HIS A 287 -0.83 -10.74 6.03
N SER A 288 0.44 -11.18 6.08
CA SER A 288 0.88 -12.26 6.97
C SER A 288 0.75 -11.85 8.43
N PHE A 289 1.09 -10.61 8.78
CA PHE A 289 0.87 -10.07 10.11
C PHE A 289 -0.63 -10.04 10.47
N HIS A 290 -1.50 -9.63 9.53
CA HIS A 290 -2.95 -9.58 9.76
C HIS A 290 -3.53 -10.94 10.16
N ALA A 291 -2.98 -12.06 9.68
CA ALA A 291 -3.40 -13.40 10.06
C ALA A 291 -3.27 -13.69 11.57
N HIS A 292 -2.42 -12.95 12.30
CA HIS A 292 -2.28 -13.08 13.75
C HIS A 292 -3.30 -12.25 14.55
N LEU A 293 -3.96 -11.26 13.94
CA LEU A 293 -4.86 -10.34 14.63
C LEU A 293 -6.02 -11.01 15.38
N PRO A 294 -6.68 -12.07 14.87
CA PRO A 294 -7.74 -12.77 15.61
C PRO A 294 -7.30 -13.35 16.95
N ARG A 295 -6.00 -13.63 17.15
CA ARG A 295 -5.44 -14.06 18.44
C ARG A 295 -4.86 -12.88 19.22
N LEU A 296 -4.27 -11.92 18.51
CA LEU A 296 -3.52 -10.81 19.07
C LEU A 296 -4.42 -9.72 19.67
N LEU A 297 -5.61 -9.49 19.12
CA LEU A 297 -6.58 -8.51 19.62
C LEU A 297 -7.56 -9.14 20.61
N ALA A 298 -7.77 -8.49 21.75
CA ALA A 298 -8.89 -8.79 22.62
C ALA A 298 -10.24 -8.45 21.93
N PRO A 299 -11.37 -9.05 22.34
CA PRO A 299 -12.70 -8.58 21.93
C PRO A 299 -12.84 -7.06 22.18
N GLY A 300 -13.40 -6.32 21.23
CA GLY A 300 -13.47 -4.85 21.28
C GLY A 300 -12.13 -4.12 21.03
N GLY A 301 -11.04 -4.88 20.83
CA GLY A 301 -9.69 -4.34 20.62
C GLY A 301 -9.56 -3.57 19.31
N ARG A 302 -8.62 -2.63 19.30
CA ARG A 302 -8.34 -1.74 18.16
C ARG A 302 -6.97 -2.01 17.55
N TYR A 303 -6.90 -1.95 16.24
CA TYR A 303 -5.68 -2.09 15.47
C TYR A 303 -5.53 -0.92 14.51
N ALA A 304 -4.30 -0.46 14.37
CA ALA A 304 -3.91 0.49 13.35
C ALA A 304 -2.51 0.14 12.82
N PHE A 305 -2.14 0.67 11.66
CA PHE A 305 -0.85 0.44 11.06
C PHE A 305 -0.43 1.64 10.21
N TYR A 306 0.87 1.74 9.92
CA TYR A 306 1.32 2.74 8.96
C TYR A 306 0.88 2.37 7.54
N ASN A 307 -0.09 3.11 7.01
CA ASN A 307 -0.62 2.93 5.65
C ASN A 307 0.25 3.65 4.59
N GLY A 308 1.43 3.10 4.32
CA GLY A 308 2.40 3.61 3.35
C GLY A 308 2.32 3.02 1.93
N MET A 309 1.23 2.30 1.59
CA MET A 309 1.12 1.56 0.32
C MET A 309 0.88 2.50 -0.85
N CYS A 310 1.44 2.22 -2.03
CA CYS A 310 1.25 3.00 -3.27
C CYS A 310 1.28 4.54 -3.07
N PRO A 311 2.38 5.08 -2.53
CA PRO A 311 2.44 6.48 -2.07
C PRO A 311 2.47 7.53 -3.18
N ASP A 312 2.55 7.11 -4.45
CA ASP A 312 2.77 7.92 -5.65
C ASP A 312 1.59 7.92 -6.63
N ASN A 313 0.66 6.95 -6.56
CA ASN A 313 -0.63 6.97 -7.26
C ASN A 313 -1.85 6.82 -6.31
N VAL A 314 -2.73 7.83 -6.24
CA VAL A 314 -3.83 7.88 -5.27
C VAL A 314 -4.91 6.83 -5.54
N PHE A 315 -5.13 6.48 -6.81
CA PHE A 315 -6.09 5.44 -7.16
C PHE A 315 -5.54 4.06 -6.78
N PHE A 316 -4.24 3.79 -7.02
CA PHE A 316 -3.61 2.56 -6.56
C PHE A 316 -3.60 2.46 -5.03
N HIS A 317 -3.40 3.56 -4.32
CA HIS A 317 -3.56 3.62 -2.86
C HIS A 317 -4.97 3.23 -2.42
N ALA A 318 -6.01 3.73 -3.09
CA ALA A 318 -7.39 3.36 -2.82
C ALA A 318 -7.65 1.86 -3.06
N VAL A 319 -7.10 1.29 -4.14
CA VAL A 319 -7.17 -0.16 -4.42
C VAL A 319 -6.50 -0.95 -3.28
N ALA A 320 -5.29 -0.58 -2.86
CA ALA A 320 -4.58 -1.24 -1.76
C ALA A 320 -5.37 -1.19 -0.45
N CYS A 321 -5.97 -0.02 -0.13
CA CYS A 321 -6.83 0.15 1.04
C CYS A 321 -8.05 -0.78 0.98
N GLU A 322 -8.72 -0.88 -0.17
CA GLU A 322 -9.90 -1.73 -0.34
C GLU A 322 -9.55 -3.22 -0.23
N VAL A 323 -8.42 -3.65 -0.81
CA VAL A 323 -7.91 -5.02 -0.67
C VAL A 323 -7.63 -5.36 0.80
N VAL A 324 -6.96 -4.47 1.54
CA VAL A 324 -6.71 -4.65 2.97
C VAL A 324 -8.02 -4.70 3.76
N ARG A 325 -8.98 -3.81 3.45
CA ARG A 325 -10.29 -3.78 4.11
C ARG A 325 -11.03 -5.11 3.95
N LEU A 326 -11.07 -5.65 2.73
CA LEU A 326 -11.73 -6.92 2.42
C LEU A 326 -11.02 -8.12 3.08
N ARG A 327 -9.68 -8.12 3.13
CA ARG A 327 -8.90 -9.15 3.83
C ARG A 327 -9.16 -9.13 5.33
N LEU A 328 -9.15 -7.96 5.97
CA LEU A 328 -9.48 -7.79 7.38
C LEU A 328 -10.93 -8.19 7.68
N LEU A 329 -11.87 -7.87 6.79
CA LEU A 329 -13.27 -8.29 6.92
C LEU A 329 -13.43 -9.80 6.96
N ARG A 330 -12.66 -10.55 6.16
CA ARG A 330 -12.64 -12.03 6.21
C ARG A 330 -12.13 -12.59 7.53
N LEU A 331 -11.34 -11.81 8.28
CA LEU A 331 -10.87 -12.14 9.62
C LEU A 331 -11.86 -11.71 10.73
N GLY A 332 -13.04 -11.19 10.36
CA GLY A 332 -14.03 -10.67 11.29
C GLY A 332 -13.71 -9.29 11.83
N LEU A 333 -12.80 -8.55 11.20
CA LEU A 333 -12.38 -7.21 11.62
C LEU A 333 -13.02 -6.15 10.72
N ARG A 334 -13.53 -5.07 11.30
CA ARG A 334 -14.03 -3.92 10.52
C ARG A 334 -12.90 -2.92 10.35
N CYS A 335 -12.70 -2.43 9.13
CA CYS A 335 -11.65 -1.46 8.81
C CYS A 335 -12.27 -0.27 8.08
N THR A 336 -11.94 0.93 8.52
CA THR A 336 -12.23 2.19 7.83
C THR A 336 -10.95 3.01 7.67
N PHE A 337 -10.90 3.88 6.68
CA PHE A 337 -9.77 4.76 6.45
C PHE A 337 -10.21 6.21 6.64
N ARG A 338 -9.65 6.89 7.65
CA ARG A 338 -9.97 8.30 7.93
C ARG A 338 -8.96 9.20 7.21
N PRO A 339 -9.41 10.13 6.34
CA PRO A 339 -8.50 11.07 5.68
C PRO A 339 -7.96 12.09 6.70
N LEU A 340 -6.66 12.34 6.65
CA LEU A 340 -5.94 13.31 7.45
C LEU A 340 -5.05 14.16 6.54
N PRO A 341 -5.17 15.50 6.56
CA PRO A 341 -4.29 16.36 5.77
C PRO A 341 -2.84 16.28 6.26
N VAL A 342 -1.90 16.20 5.32
CA VAL A 342 -0.46 16.20 5.57
C VAL A 342 0.24 17.26 4.70
N LYS A 343 1.34 17.80 5.20
CA LYS A 343 2.14 18.80 4.48
C LYS A 343 3.48 18.20 4.10
N VAL A 344 3.55 17.75 2.85
CA VAL A 344 4.68 16.97 2.31
C VAL A 344 5.19 17.50 0.97
N ASP A 345 4.61 18.60 0.49
CA ASP A 345 4.92 19.26 -0.78
C ASP A 345 6.23 20.06 -0.74
N ASP A 346 6.68 20.51 0.44
CA ASP A 346 7.95 21.22 0.57
C ASP A 346 9.15 20.30 0.29
N ALA A 347 9.88 20.58 -0.79
CA ALA A 347 11.09 19.86 -1.17
C ALA A 347 12.17 19.86 -0.07
N LYS A 348 12.17 20.85 0.83
CA LYS A 348 13.12 20.89 1.97
C LYS A 348 12.89 19.77 2.96
N LEU A 349 11.65 19.30 3.10
CA LEU A 349 11.32 18.18 3.99
C LEU A 349 12.11 16.91 3.61
N TRP A 350 12.35 16.73 2.32
CA TRP A 350 12.97 15.54 1.74
C TRP A 350 14.49 15.66 1.57
N GLN A 351 15.09 16.76 2.03
CA GLN A 351 16.54 16.93 1.98
C GLN A 351 17.25 15.91 2.87
N GLY A 352 18.28 15.25 2.32
CA GLY A 352 19.04 14.22 3.02
C GLY A 352 18.38 12.83 3.05
N VAL A 353 17.22 12.69 2.39
CA VAL A 353 16.61 11.39 2.10
C VAL A 353 16.85 11.07 0.63
N ARG A 354 17.19 9.81 0.34
CA ARG A 354 17.46 9.36 -1.03
C ARG A 354 16.26 9.56 -1.96
N ASP A 355 15.09 9.12 -1.51
CA ASP A 355 13.85 9.22 -2.26
C ASP A 355 12.69 9.62 -1.35
N ARG A 356 11.78 10.43 -1.90
CA ARG A 356 10.49 10.73 -1.27
C ARG A 356 9.62 9.47 -1.26
N TYR A 357 8.93 9.22 -0.15
CA TYR A 357 8.09 8.02 0.02
C TYR A 357 6.61 8.33 0.27
N TRP A 358 6.19 9.59 0.14
CA TRP A 358 4.78 9.98 0.28
C TRP A 358 4.45 11.20 -0.57
N HIS A 359 3.54 11.07 -1.55
CA HIS A 359 3.34 12.11 -2.58
C HIS A 359 2.06 12.94 -2.42
N PHE A 360 1.01 12.42 -1.78
CA PHE A 360 -0.28 13.13 -1.66
C PHE A 360 -0.38 14.01 -0.40
N ASP A 361 -1.27 14.99 -0.44
CA ASP A 361 -1.58 15.91 0.66
C ASP A 361 -2.49 15.31 1.75
N THR A 362 -2.86 14.04 1.60
CA THR A 362 -3.82 13.36 2.48
C THR A 362 -3.29 11.98 2.83
N TYR A 363 -3.16 11.70 4.12
CA TYR A 363 -2.90 10.37 4.67
C TYR A 363 -4.20 9.70 5.09
N TYR A 364 -4.36 8.42 4.76
CA TYR A 364 -5.55 7.65 5.10
C TYR A 364 -5.27 6.76 6.31
N LEU A 365 -5.66 7.22 7.50
CA LEU A 365 -5.44 6.55 8.78
C LEU A 365 -6.33 5.29 8.89
N PRO A 366 -5.75 4.07 8.90
CA PRO A 366 -6.50 2.84 9.11
C PRO A 366 -7.02 2.75 10.54
N GLU A 367 -8.33 2.57 10.67
CA GLU A 367 -9.04 2.37 11.91
C GLU A 367 -9.68 0.98 11.87
N VAL A 368 -9.04 0.01 12.51
CA VAL A 368 -9.49 -1.38 12.54
C VAL A 368 -10.02 -1.73 13.93
N CYS A 369 -11.22 -2.32 14.00
CA CYS A 369 -11.78 -2.82 15.24
C CYS A 369 -12.19 -4.28 15.14
N ARG A 370 -11.95 -5.02 16.22
CA ARG A 370 -12.55 -6.33 16.47
C ARG A 370 -13.91 -6.11 17.14
N PRO A 371 -15.03 -6.59 16.57
CA PRO A 371 -16.33 -6.52 17.22
C PRO A 371 -16.33 -7.18 18.61
N GLU A 372 -17.21 -6.74 19.49
CA GLU A 372 -17.49 -7.44 20.74
C GLU A 372 -18.26 -8.74 20.45
N GLU A 373 -18.18 -9.73 21.36
CA GLU A 373 -18.77 -11.06 21.13
C GLU A 373 -20.29 -11.02 20.92
N GLU A 374 -20.98 -10.05 21.52
CA GLU A 374 -22.45 -9.89 21.42
C GLU A 374 -22.92 -9.44 20.02
N ASP A 375 -22.11 -8.67 19.29
CA ASP A 375 -22.43 -8.20 17.93
C ASP A 375 -22.47 -9.35 16.90
N SER A 376 -21.83 -10.48 17.22
CA SER A 376 -21.68 -11.64 16.32
C SER A 376 -22.95 -12.49 16.25
N GLN A 377 -23.82 -12.41 17.26
CA GLN A 377 -25.06 -13.20 17.34
C GLN A 377 -26.26 -12.52 16.68
N SER A 378 -26.22 -11.19 16.46
CA SER A 378 -27.33 -10.47 15.79
C SER A 378 -27.35 -10.63 14.27
N ALA A 379 -26.23 -11.06 13.66
CA ALA A 379 -26.13 -11.28 12.21
C ALA A 379 -26.63 -12.66 11.75
N ALA A 380 -26.97 -13.56 12.69
CA ALA A 380 -27.50 -14.90 12.41
C ALA A 380 -28.96 -15.01 12.87
N ALA A 381 -29.84 -14.16 12.32
CA ALA A 381 -31.28 -14.46 12.39
C ALA A 381 -31.59 -15.58 11.37
N PRO A 382 -32.28 -16.66 11.78
CA PRO A 382 -32.67 -17.72 10.85
C PRO A 382 -33.64 -17.16 9.81
N MET A 383 -33.42 -17.48 8.53
CA MET A 383 -34.44 -17.31 7.50
C MET A 383 -35.64 -18.17 7.89
N ASP A 384 -36.68 -17.52 8.40
CA ASP A 384 -37.94 -18.14 8.76
C ASP A 384 -38.64 -18.62 7.48
N ALA A 385 -38.51 -19.92 7.21
CA ALA A 385 -39.28 -20.59 6.19
C ALA A 385 -40.66 -20.89 6.78
N SER A 386 -41.58 -19.92 6.75
CA SER A 386 -43.00 -20.12 7.02
C SER A 386 -43.85 -18.93 6.57
N SER A 387 -44.40 -19.00 5.36
CA SER A 387 -45.81 -18.64 5.10
C SER A 387 -46.23 -19.16 3.73
N GLU A 388 -47.44 -19.70 3.72
CA GLU A 388 -48.11 -20.54 2.72
C GLU A 388 -48.38 -19.88 1.36
#